data_AF-A0A5B6W7F7-F1
#
_entry.id   AF-A0A5B6W7F7-F1
#
_cell.length_a   1.000
_cell.length_b   1.000
_cell.length_c   1.000
_cell.angle_alpha   90.00
_cell.angle_beta   90.00
_cell.angle_gamma   90.00
#
_symmetry.space_group_name_H-M   'P 1'
#
loop_
_entity.id
_entity.type
_entity.pdbx_description
1 polymer ?
#
loop_
_entity_poly.entity_id
_entity_poly.type
_entity_poly.pdbx_seq_one_letter_code
_entity_poly.pdbx_strand_id
1 'polypeptide(L)'
;MMCSSVLQVGKKVERPSKSPSTPAGLFFQHAGHRDKVVDFHWNASDPWTVVSVSDDCDSTGGGGTLQIWRMSDLIYRPEEEVLAELEKFKSHVISCASKP
;
A
#
# COMPACT_ATOMS: atom_id res chain seq x y z
N MET A 1 5.17 8.90 -12.12
CA MET A 1 4.43 7.65 -11.85
C MET A 1 3.62 7.90 -10.59
N MET A 2 2.35 8.28 -10.72
CA MET A 2 1.49 8.61 -9.57
C MET A 2 0.88 7.30 -9.05
N CYS A 3 1.32 6.88 -7.87
CA CYS A 3 0.77 5.74 -7.15
C CYS A 3 -0.54 6.19 -6.49
N SER A 4 -1.68 5.99 -7.16
CA SER A 4 -2.99 6.12 -6.53
C SER A 4 -3.31 4.86 -5.75
N SER A 5 -2.59 4.63 -4.64
CA SER A 5 -3.01 3.63 -3.64
C SER A 5 -4.13 4.25 -2.81
N VAL A 6 -5.36 3.78 -2.98
CA VAL A 6 -6.45 4.10 -2.04
C VAL A 6 -6.17 3.33 -0.75
N LEU A 7 -5.57 4.02 0.21
CA LEU A 7 -5.35 3.52 1.56
C LEU A 7 -6.69 3.48 2.31
N GLN A 8 -7.33 2.30 2.37
CA GLN A 8 -8.45 2.08 3.30
C GLN A 8 -7.93 1.39 4.56
N VAL A 9 -7.64 2.19 5.59
CA VAL A 9 -7.28 1.69 6.92
C VAL A 9 -8.56 1.42 7.71
N GLY A 10 -8.73 0.19 8.20
CA GLY A 10 -9.83 -0.16 9.09
C GLY A 10 -9.68 0.56 10.43
N LYS A 11 -10.52 1.56 10.73
CA LYS A 11 -10.56 2.19 12.06
C LYS A 11 -11.04 1.16 13.09
N LYS A 12 -10.38 1.11 14.25
CA LYS A 12 -10.92 0.41 15.43
C LYS A 12 -12.15 1.19 15.91
N VAL A 13 -13.33 0.68 15.63
CA VAL A 13 -14.61 1.33 15.92
C VAL A 13 -15.05 1.00 17.35
N GLU A 14 -15.06 1.99 18.27
CA GLU A 14 -15.68 1.85 19.60
C GLU A 14 -17.17 2.28 19.64
N ARG A 15 -17.84 2.54 18.50
CA ARG A 15 -19.30 2.81 18.48
C ARG A 15 -20.00 2.29 17.22
N PRO A 16 -21.20 1.71 17.32
CA PRO A 16 -21.85 1.06 16.18
C PRO A 16 -22.43 2.11 15.24
N SER A 17 -21.66 2.56 14.24
CA SER A 17 -22.19 3.29 13.10
C SER A 17 -22.22 2.37 11.88
N LYS A 18 -23.34 2.42 11.15
CA LYS A 18 -23.62 1.63 9.94
C LYS A 18 -22.66 2.01 8.81
N SER A 19 -21.47 1.43 8.78
CA SER A 19 -20.60 1.36 7.60
C SER A 19 -20.67 -0.06 7.02
N PRO A 20 -20.46 -0.26 5.71
CA PRO A 20 -20.34 -1.61 5.13
C PRO A 20 -19.28 -2.34 5.94
N SER A 21 -19.71 -3.40 6.63
CA SER A 21 -18.97 -4.07 7.70
C SER A 21 -17.64 -4.59 7.16
N THR A 22 -16.59 -3.80 7.31
CA THR A 22 -15.24 -4.28 7.09
C THR A 22 -15.02 -5.44 8.06
N PRO A 23 -14.66 -6.65 7.57
CA PRO A 23 -14.50 -7.80 8.44
C PRO A 23 -13.52 -7.49 9.57
N ALA A 24 -13.81 -7.99 10.77
CA ALA A 24 -12.87 -7.89 11.88
C ALA A 24 -11.54 -8.53 11.47
N GLY A 25 -10.44 -7.80 11.64
CA GLY A 25 -9.10 -8.24 11.24
C GLY A 25 -8.68 -7.86 9.81
N LEU A 26 -9.52 -7.21 9.01
CA LEU A 26 -9.04 -6.59 7.77
C LEU A 26 -8.09 -5.44 8.12
N PHE A 27 -6.83 -5.63 7.78
CA PHE A 27 -5.75 -4.73 8.14
C PHE A 27 -5.39 -3.76 7.00
N PHE A 28 -5.33 -4.26 5.76
CA PHE A 28 -4.92 -3.49 4.60
C PHE A 28 -5.56 -4.04 3.32
N GLN A 29 -5.83 -3.16 2.36
CA GLN A 29 -6.31 -3.51 1.02
C GLN A 29 -5.49 -2.78 -0.04
N HIS A 30 -4.85 -3.55 -0.92
CA HIS A 30 -4.20 -3.01 -2.12
C HIS A 30 -5.23 -2.89 -3.25
N ALA A 31 -5.47 -1.69 -3.74
CA ALA A 31 -6.43 -1.41 -4.82
C ALA A 31 -5.72 -0.83 -6.07
N GLY A 32 -4.49 -1.28 -6.35
CA GLY A 32 -3.69 -0.78 -7.46
C GLY A 32 -3.91 -1.50 -8.81
N HIS A 33 -4.36 -2.75 -8.80
CA HIS A 33 -4.65 -3.51 -10.02
C HIS A 33 -6.00 -3.07 -10.62
N ARG A 34 -6.08 -3.08 -11.95
CA ARG A 34 -7.30 -2.71 -12.70
C ARG A 34 -8.22 -3.91 -12.91
N ASP A 35 -7.66 -5.11 -12.88
CA ASP A 35 -8.37 -6.37 -13.09
C ASP A 35 -7.91 -7.43 -12.07
N LYS A 36 -8.39 -8.67 -12.27
CA LYS A 36 -8.15 -9.82 -11.42
C LYS A 36 -6.65 -10.05 -11.19
N VAL A 37 -6.24 -10.00 -9.93
CA VAL A 37 -4.93 -10.50 -9.49
C VAL A 37 -4.90 -12.02 -9.66
N VAL A 38 -3.94 -12.52 -10.42
CA VAL A 38 -3.81 -13.95 -10.73
C VAL A 38 -2.74 -14.65 -9.89
N ASP A 39 -1.73 -13.92 -9.41
CA ASP A 39 -0.70 -14.45 -8.51
C ASP A 39 -0.04 -13.32 -7.70
N PHE A 40 0.57 -13.66 -6.56
CA PHE A 40 1.36 -12.75 -5.74
C PHE A 40 2.45 -13.48 -4.95
N HIS A 41 3.53 -12.77 -4.63
CA HIS A 41 4.64 -13.30 -3.85
C HIS A 41 5.15 -12.29 -2.84
N TRP A 42 5.43 -12.78 -1.63
CA TRP A 42 6.03 -12.01 -0.55
C TRP A 42 7.55 -11.98 -0.69
N ASN A 43 8.15 -10.80 -0.58
CA ASN A 43 9.59 -10.70 -0.51
C ASN A 43 10.09 -11.14 0.87
N ALA A 44 10.78 -12.28 0.95
CA ALA A 44 11.35 -12.78 2.20
C ALA A 44 12.49 -11.91 2.75
N SER A 45 13.17 -11.16 1.88
CA SER A 45 14.28 -10.30 2.25
C SER A 45 13.84 -8.92 2.73
N ASP A 46 12.61 -8.51 2.39
CA ASP A 46 12.12 -7.17 2.71
C ASP A 46 10.68 -7.21 3.22
N PRO A 47 10.46 -7.09 4.55
CA PRO A 47 9.16 -7.20 5.18
C PRO A 47 8.13 -6.26 4.55
N TRP A 48 6.89 -6.74 4.41
CA TRP A 48 5.75 -5.98 3.88
C TRP A 48 5.84 -5.56 2.41
N THR A 49 6.84 -6.05 1.69
CA THR A 49 6.98 -5.90 0.24
C THR A 49 6.37 -7.11 -0.48
N VAL A 50 5.50 -6.83 -1.45
CA VAL A 50 4.78 -7.81 -2.25
C VAL A 50 4.97 -7.50 -3.73
N VAL A 51 5.11 -8.54 -4.53
CA VAL A 51 4.88 -8.47 -5.98
C VAL A 51 3.56 -9.15 -6.30
N SER A 52 2.73 -8.53 -7.13
CA SER A 52 1.46 -9.09 -7.59
C SER A 52 1.30 -8.90 -9.09
N VAL A 53 0.66 -9.85 -9.74
CA VAL A 53 0.36 -9.83 -11.18
C VAL A 53 -1.14 -9.90 -11.42
N SER A 54 -1.66 -9.07 -12.31
CA SER A 54 -3.03 -9.16 -12.82
C SER A 54 -3.04 -9.57 -14.29
N ASP A 55 -4.14 -10.17 -14.70
CA ASP A 55 -4.45 -10.44 -16.09
C ASP A 55 -5.60 -9.51 -16.50
N ASP A 56 -5.31 -8.47 -17.30
CA ASP A 56 -6.31 -7.49 -17.74
C ASP A 56 -6.83 -7.84 -19.15
N CYS A 57 -6.87 -9.14 -19.48
CA CYS A 57 -7.21 -9.68 -20.81
C CYS A 57 -8.60 -9.28 -21.32
N ASP A 58 -9.56 -9.04 -20.43
CA ASP A 58 -10.94 -8.68 -20.79
C ASP A 58 -11.11 -7.17 -21.11
N SER A 59 -10.09 -6.35 -20.84
CA SER A 59 -10.10 -4.93 -21.13
C SER A 59 -9.61 -4.65 -22.57
N THR A 60 -10.24 -3.70 -23.26
CA THR A 60 -9.90 -3.29 -24.64
C THR A 60 -8.49 -2.71 -24.70
N GLY A 61 -7.49 -3.58 -24.87
CA GLY A 61 -6.07 -3.24 -24.80
C GLY A 61 -5.18 -4.43 -24.49
N GLY A 62 -5.72 -5.47 -23.82
CA GLY A 62 -4.99 -6.68 -23.44
C GLY A 62 -3.78 -6.42 -22.54
N GLY A 63 -3.19 -7.52 -22.05
CA GLY A 63 -1.98 -7.50 -21.21
C GLY A 63 -2.27 -7.61 -19.72
N GLY A 64 -1.25 -8.01 -18.97
CA GLY A 64 -1.29 -8.04 -17.51
C GLY A 64 -0.45 -6.92 -16.89
N THR A 65 -0.73 -6.56 -15.64
CA THR A 65 0.13 -5.64 -14.89
C THR A 65 0.94 -6.38 -13.83
N LEU A 66 2.23 -6.08 -13.73
CA LEU A 66 3.06 -6.47 -12.59
C LEU A 66 3.25 -5.25 -11.70
N GLN A 67 2.92 -5.39 -10.41
CA GLN A 67 3.07 -4.33 -9.41
C GLN A 67 3.96 -4.82 -8.28
N ILE A 68 4.95 -4.03 -7.92
CA ILE A 68 5.74 -4.21 -6.70
C ILE A 68 5.35 -3.08 -5.77
N TRP A 69 4.86 -3.44 -4.58
CA TRP A 69 4.37 -2.47 -3.60
C TRP A 69 4.79 -2.89 -2.20
N ARG A 70 4.91 -1.88 -1.32
CA ARG A 70 5.23 -2.06 0.08
C ARG A 70 4.24 -1.25 0.91
N MET A 71 3.67 -1.87 1.95
CA MET A 71 2.85 -1.12 2.90
C MET A 71 3.69 -0.07 3.63
N SER A 72 3.12 1.11 3.81
CA SER A 72 3.79 2.17 4.59
C SER A 72 3.97 1.72 6.04
N ASP A 73 5.16 1.98 6.59
CA ASP A 73 5.50 1.73 8.00
C ASP A 73 4.52 2.41 8.97
N LEU A 74 3.92 3.54 8.57
CA LEU A 74 2.89 4.25 9.34
C LEU A 74 1.59 3.45 9.55
N ILE A 75 1.37 2.37 8.78
CA ILE A 75 0.14 1.56 8.87
C ILE A 75 0.25 0.50 9.96
N TYR A 76 1.45 -0.05 10.20
CA TYR A 76 1.64 -1.22 11.06
C TYR A 76 2.61 -1.03 12.23
N ARG A 77 3.40 0.04 12.23
CA ARG A 77 4.33 0.36 13.33
C ARG A 77 3.80 1.51 14.18
N PRO A 78 4.29 1.66 15.43
CA PRO A 78 3.97 2.82 16.26
C PRO A 78 4.36 4.12 15.55
N GLU A 79 3.45 5.10 15.54
CA GLU A 79 3.64 6.36 14.84
C GLU A 79 4.88 7.11 15.33
N GLU A 80 5.12 7.14 16.64
CA GLU A 80 6.25 7.82 17.26
C GLU A 80 7.60 7.26 16.79
N GLU A 81 7.71 5.95 16.64
CA GLU A 81 8.93 5.31 16.16
C GLU A 81 9.19 5.66 14.70
N VAL A 82 8.17 5.57 13.86
CA VAL A 82 8.27 5.85 12.41
C VAL A 82 8.61 7.33 12.19
N LEU A 83 7.96 8.24 12.92
CA LEU A 83 8.26 9.68 12.84
C LEU A 83 9.69 9.98 13.29
N ALA A 84 10.16 9.37 14.38
CA ALA A 84 11.54 9.53 14.86
C ALA A 84 12.57 9.03 13.83
N GLU A 85 12.26 7.98 13.08
CA GLU A 85 13.11 7.51 11.98
C GLU A 85 13.07 8.44 10.76
N LEU A 86 11.87 8.88 10.34
CA LEU A 86 11.72 9.81 9.20
C LEU A 86 12.45 11.13 9.44
N GLU A 87 12.46 11.64 10.67
CA GLU A 87 13.18 12.88 11.01
C GLU A 87 14.69 12.76 10.74
N LYS A 88 15.28 11.56 10.87
CA LYS A 88 16.71 11.31 10.54
C LYS A 88 17.01 11.54 9.05
N PHE A 89 16.03 11.27 8.19
CA PHE A 89 16.19 11.34 6.73
C PHE A 89 15.65 12.64 6.12
N LYS A 90 14.96 13.47 6.90
CA LYS A 90 14.28 14.69 6.44
C LYS A 90 15.19 15.65 5.68
N SER A 91 16.41 15.88 6.18
CA SER A 91 17.39 16.75 5.51
C SER A 91 17.77 16.24 4.12
N HIS A 92 17.93 14.93 3.98
CA HIS A 92 18.23 14.28 2.71
C HIS A 92 17.05 14.37 1.73
N VAL A 93 15.83 14.06 2.19
CA VAL A 93 14.62 14.14 1.35
C VAL A 93 14.40 15.55 0.79
N ILE A 94 14.58 16.58 1.64
CA ILE A 94 14.47 17.99 1.23
C ILE A 94 15.52 18.32 0.16
N SER A 95 16.76 17.84 0.31
CA SER A 95 17.80 18.05 -0.69
C SER A 95 17.47 17.38 -2.03
N CYS A 96 16.90 16.17 -2.03
CA CYS A 96 16.51 15.48 -3.27
C CYS A 96 15.38 16.21 -4.00
N ALA A 97 14.42 16.80 -3.28
CA ALA A 97 13.32 17.56 -3.88
C ALA A 97 13.75 18.89 -4.51
N SER A 98 14.90 19.43 -4.10
CA SER A 98 15.42 20.71 -4.59
C SER A 98 16.20 20.66 -5.91
N LYS A 99 16.45 19.47 -6.48
CA LYS A 99 17.08 19.35 -7.80
C LYS A 99 16.00 19.38 -8.90
N PRO A 100 15.98 20.42 -9.76
CA PRO A 100 15.12 20.43 -10.95
C PRO A 100 15.56 19.39 -11.99
#